data_AF-A0A7V2V8J2-F1
#
_entry.id   AF-A0A7V2V8J2-F1
#
_cell.length_a   1.000
_cell.length_b   1.000
_cell.length_c   1.000
_cell.angle_alpha   90.00
_cell.angle_beta   90.00
_cell.angle_gamma   90.00
#
_symmetry.space_group_name_H-M   'P 1'
#
loop_
_entity.id
_entity.type
_entity.pdbx_description
1 polymer ?
#
loop_
_entity_poly.entity_id
_entity_poly.type
_entity_poly.pdbx_seq_one_letter_code
_entity_poly.pdbx_strand_id
1 'polypeptide(L)'
;MSQRSKRELAEAIQPRYLKGNKKEKGRILDEFVAVTGYHRKHANRVLNPGWKTKGFKSPGRKKVYQGEVVLALEKVWDIYGRICSKRLTMA
;
A
#
# COMPACT_ATOMS: atom_id res chain seq x y z
N MET A 1 -7.03 22.19 -13.15
CA MET A 1 -5.88 22.20 -12.20
C MET A 1 -4.98 21.01 -12.43
N SER A 2 -3.66 21.22 -12.49
CA SER A 2 -2.66 20.15 -12.55
C SER A 2 -2.60 19.38 -11.23
N GLN A 3 -2.14 18.12 -11.29
CA GLN A 3 -1.92 17.28 -10.10
C GLN A 3 -0.93 17.91 -9.12
N ARG A 4 0.08 18.62 -9.64
CA ARG A 4 1.07 19.33 -8.82
C ARG A 4 0.43 20.45 -8.00
N SER A 5 -0.39 21.29 -8.64
CA SER A 5 -1.10 22.38 -7.96
C SER A 5 -2.10 21.87 -6.91
N LYS A 6 -2.76 20.73 -7.17
CA LYS A 6 -3.64 20.07 -6.20
C LYS A 6 -2.87 19.60 -4.95
N ARG A 7 -1.63 19.14 -5.13
CA ARG A 7 -0.76 18.70 -4.05
C ARG A 7 -0.26 19.87 -3.21
N GLU A 8 0.20 20.93 -3.83
CA GLU A 8 0.64 22.16 -3.14
C GLU A 8 -0.51 22.76 -2.30
N LEU A 9 -1.72 22.80 -2.85
CA LEU A 9 -2.92 23.23 -2.11
C LEU A 9 -3.22 22.32 -0.91
N ALA A 10 -3.11 21.00 -1.08
CA ALA A 10 -3.33 20.05 0.01
C ALA A 10 -2.29 20.22 1.13
N GLU A 11 -1.02 20.40 0.79
CA GLU A 11 0.08 20.61 1.75
C GLU A 11 -0.12 21.92 2.54
N ALA A 12 -0.60 22.98 1.91
CA ALA A 12 -0.90 24.24 2.59
C ALA A 12 -2.09 24.15 3.58
N ILE A 13 -3.14 23.41 3.23
CA ILE A 13 -4.39 23.32 4.02
C ILE A 13 -4.30 22.25 5.12
N GLN A 14 -3.49 21.21 4.90
CA GLN A 14 -3.39 20.04 5.79
C GLN A 14 -3.11 20.37 7.25
N PRO A 15 -2.18 21.28 7.62
CA PRO A 15 -1.94 21.62 9.03
C PRO A 15 -3.19 22.17 9.74
N ARG A 16 -3.96 23.01 9.04
CA ARG A 16 -5.22 23.58 9.56
C ARG A 16 -6.30 22.51 9.65
N TYR A 17 -6.40 21.64 8.65
CA TYR A 17 -7.30 20.49 8.69
C TYR A 17 -7.01 19.57 9.88
N LEU A 18 -5.74 19.24 10.15
CA LEU A 18 -5.36 18.33 11.23
C LEU A 18 -5.67 18.91 12.62
N LYS A 19 -5.42 20.22 12.82
CA LYS A 19 -5.68 20.95 14.07
C LYS A 19 -7.15 21.25 14.32
N GLY A 20 -7.98 21.29 13.28
CA GLY A 20 -9.39 21.71 13.40
C GLY A 20 -10.28 20.73 14.16
N ASN A 21 -11.36 21.25 14.74
CA ASN A 21 -12.43 20.44 15.32
C ASN A 21 -13.28 19.76 14.23
N LYS A 22 -14.26 18.91 14.60
CA LYS A 22 -15.10 18.17 13.64
C LYS A 22 -15.86 19.08 12.66
N LYS A 23 -16.35 20.24 13.12
CA LYS A 23 -17.10 21.20 12.29
C LYS A 23 -16.17 21.91 11.30
N GLU A 24 -15.02 22.37 11.77
CA GLU A 24 -13.99 23.01 10.95
C GLU A 24 -13.42 22.06 9.90
N LYS A 25 -13.13 20.81 10.28
CA LYS A 25 -12.72 19.76 9.34
C LYS A 25 -13.74 19.55 8.23
N GLY A 26 -15.04 19.58 8.56
CA GLY A 26 -16.13 19.52 7.58
C GLY A 26 -16.06 20.66 6.57
N ARG A 27 -15.99 21.91 7.04
CA ARG A 27 -15.91 23.10 6.18
C ARG A 27 -14.67 23.10 5.29
N ILE A 28 -13.50 22.82 5.87
CA ILE A 28 -12.23 22.74 5.13
C ILE A 28 -12.30 21.66 4.04
N LEU A 29 -12.95 20.53 4.33
CA LEU A 29 -13.13 19.45 3.37
C LEU A 29 -14.10 19.84 2.24
N ASP A 30 -15.19 20.57 2.56
CA ASP A 30 -16.14 21.09 1.56
C ASP A 30 -15.46 22.08 0.61
N GLU A 31 -14.71 23.05 1.16
CA GLU A 31 -13.94 24.03 0.39
C GLU A 31 -12.90 23.33 -0.50
N PHE A 32 -12.15 22.38 0.05
CA PHE A 32 -11.14 21.64 -0.72
C PHE A 32 -11.75 20.82 -1.87
N VAL A 33 -12.92 20.22 -1.65
CA VAL A 33 -13.67 19.50 -2.70
C VAL A 33 -14.13 20.46 -3.79
N ALA A 34 -14.68 21.63 -3.41
CA ALA A 34 -15.13 22.64 -4.37
C ALA A 34 -13.99 23.16 -5.25
N VAL A 35 -12.80 23.37 -4.69
CA VAL A 35 -11.63 23.87 -5.44
C VAL A 35 -10.97 22.78 -6.30
N THR A 36 -10.82 21.56 -5.76
CA THR A 36 -10.06 20.50 -6.45
C THR A 36 -10.91 19.63 -7.39
N GLY A 37 -12.22 19.66 -7.22
CA GLY A 37 -13.18 18.76 -7.88
C GLY A 37 -13.05 17.30 -7.43
N TYR A 38 -12.37 17.03 -6.31
CA TYR A 38 -12.22 15.67 -5.82
C TYR A 38 -13.50 15.14 -5.16
N HIS A 39 -13.73 13.84 -5.29
CA HIS A 39 -14.74 13.19 -4.48
C HIS A 39 -14.39 13.30 -2.99
N ARG A 40 -15.38 13.60 -2.14
CA ARG A 40 -15.21 13.84 -0.70
C ARG A 40 -14.40 12.75 0.01
N LYS A 41 -14.62 11.48 -0.33
CA LYS A 41 -13.86 10.34 0.22
C LYS A 41 -12.38 10.39 -0.13
N HIS A 42 -12.05 10.80 -1.36
CA HIS A 42 -10.67 10.95 -1.80
C HIS A 42 -10.03 12.18 -1.14
N ALA A 43 -10.72 13.31 -1.11
CA ALA A 43 -10.28 14.53 -0.43
C ALA A 43 -9.92 14.29 1.05
N ASN A 44 -10.77 13.54 1.78
CA ASN A 44 -10.48 13.19 3.17
C ASN A 44 -9.20 12.34 3.28
N ARG A 45 -9.00 11.36 2.37
CA ARG A 45 -7.77 10.55 2.34
C ARG A 45 -6.52 11.37 2.03
N VAL A 46 -6.64 12.38 1.17
CA VAL A 46 -5.53 13.29 0.84
C VAL A 46 -5.15 14.15 2.06
N LEU A 47 -6.14 14.72 2.75
CA LEU A 47 -5.91 15.59 3.91
C LEU A 47 -5.58 14.82 5.20
N ASN A 48 -5.95 13.54 5.30
CA ASN A 48 -5.69 12.67 6.46
C ASN A 48 -4.72 11.51 6.14
N PRO A 49 -3.40 11.76 6.08
CA PRO A 49 -2.40 10.75 5.76
C PRO A 49 -2.24 9.67 6.84
N GLY A 50 -2.72 9.93 8.07
CA GLY A 50 -2.75 8.95 9.15
C GLY A 50 -3.69 7.76 8.89
N TRP A 51 -4.61 7.87 7.92
CA TRP A 51 -5.39 6.73 7.43
C TRP A 51 -4.55 5.72 6.66
N LYS A 52 -3.28 6.01 6.30
CA LYS A 52 -2.40 4.93 5.89
C LYS A 52 -2.33 3.96 7.06
N THR A 53 -3.17 2.92 7.01
CA THR A 53 -3.00 1.67 7.72
C THR A 53 -1.55 1.37 7.48
N LYS A 54 -0.71 1.58 8.50
CA LYS A 54 0.68 1.12 8.51
C LYS A 54 0.59 -0.24 7.88
N GLY A 55 1.19 -0.38 6.70
CA GLY A 55 1.08 -1.60 5.93
C GLY A 55 1.60 -2.71 6.82
N PHE A 56 0.69 -3.36 7.53
CA PHE A 56 0.89 -4.71 7.99
C PHE A 56 1.04 -5.43 6.66
N LYS A 57 2.28 -5.53 6.18
CA LYS A 57 2.63 -6.52 5.19
C LYS A 57 2.15 -7.79 5.85
N SER A 58 1.01 -8.31 5.39
CA SER A 58 0.54 -9.60 5.85
C SER A 58 1.75 -10.51 5.70
N PRO A 59 2.30 -11.08 6.79
CA PRO A 59 3.40 -12.00 6.66
C PRO A 59 2.91 -13.04 5.66
N GLY A 60 3.61 -13.17 4.53
CA GLY A 60 3.21 -14.08 3.47
C GLY A 60 3.02 -15.49 4.05
N ARG A 61 2.45 -16.39 3.24
CA ARG A 61 2.22 -17.78 3.67
C ARG A 61 3.48 -18.34 4.36
N LYS A 62 3.30 -18.89 5.58
CA LYS A 62 4.41 -19.48 6.34
C LYS A 62 5.14 -20.50 5.48
N LYS A 63 6.46 -20.39 5.40
CA LYS A 63 7.30 -21.34 4.65
C LYS A 63 7.24 -22.70 5.35
N VAL A 64 6.75 -23.72 4.63
CA VAL A 64 6.60 -25.09 5.15
C VAL A 64 7.93 -25.84 5.11
N TYR A 65 8.68 -25.71 4.00
CA TYR A 65 10.01 -26.32 3.85
C TYR A 65 11.09 -25.28 4.12
N GLN A 66 12.05 -25.63 4.99
CA GLN A 66 13.16 -24.76 5.41
C GLN A 66 14.41 -25.61 5.66
N GLY A 67 15.58 -24.97 5.68
CA GLY A 67 16.85 -25.58 6.05
C GLY A 67 17.23 -26.77 5.17
N GLU A 68 17.48 -27.91 5.81
CA GLU A 68 17.97 -29.14 5.18
C GLU A 68 17.09 -29.65 4.05
N VAL A 69 15.77 -29.48 4.15
CA VAL A 69 14.83 -29.92 3.10
C VAL A 69 15.03 -29.13 1.81
N VAL A 70 15.33 -27.84 1.91
CA VAL A 70 15.59 -27.00 0.73
C VAL A 70 16.92 -27.41 0.10
N LEU A 71 17.95 -27.65 0.91
CA LEU A 71 19.26 -28.10 0.42
C LEU A 71 19.18 -29.46 -0.28
N ALA A 72 18.41 -30.40 0.25
CA ALA A 72 18.18 -31.69 -0.39
C ALA A 72 17.42 -31.53 -1.72
N LEU A 73 16.38 -30.70 -1.74
CA LEU A 73 15.63 -30.41 -2.96
C LEU A 73 16.49 -29.71 -4.02
N GLU A 74 17.37 -28.78 -3.64
CA GLU A 74 18.31 -28.13 -4.55
C GLU A 74 19.29 -29.12 -5.18
N LYS A 75 19.83 -30.05 -4.38
CA LYS A 75 20.72 -31.12 -4.90
C LYS A 75 20.00 -32.01 -5.91
N VAL A 76 18.78 -32.45 -5.59
CA VAL A 76 17.97 -33.25 -6.52
C VAL A 76 17.67 -32.43 -7.78
N TRP A 77 17.31 -31.17 -7.63
CA TRP A 77 17.00 -30.28 -8.74
C TRP A 77 18.20 -30.07 -9.67
N ASP A 78 19.41 -29.94 -9.12
CA ASP A 78 20.65 -29.84 -9.90
C ASP A 78 20.99 -31.14 -10.65
N ILE A 79 20.80 -32.31 -10.03
CA ILE A 79 20.98 -33.62 -10.69
C ILE A 79 20.08 -33.75 -11.91
N TYR A 80 18.83 -33.29 -11.80
CA TYR A 80 17.86 -33.32 -12.90
C TYR A 80 17.98 -32.15 -13.88
N GLY A 81 19.03 -31.32 -13.79
CA GLY A 81 19.26 -30.21 -14.72
C GLY A 81 18.27 -29.06 -14.59
N ARG A 82 17.76 -28.84 -13.37
CA ARG A 82 16.87 -27.72 -12.99
C ARG A 82 15.50 -27.70 -13.69
N ILE A 83 14.91 -28.87 -13.92
CA ILE A 83 13.54 -29.01 -14.45
C ILE A 83 12.46 -28.46 -13.52
N CYS A 84 11.30 -28.09 -14.05
CA CYS A 84 10.18 -27.65 -13.23
C CYS A 84 9.66 -28.75 -12.28
N SER A 85 9.13 -28.35 -11.12
CA SER A 85 8.67 -29.27 -10.05
C SER A 85 7.65 -30.31 -10.52
N LYS A 86 6.76 -29.95 -11.46
CA LYS A 86 5.77 -30.86 -12.03
C LYS A 86 6.40 -32.01 -12.82
N ARG A 87 7.56 -31.79 -13.44
CA ARG A 87 8.32 -32.87 -14.11
C ARG A 87 9.12 -33.69 -13.10
N LEU A 88 9.65 -33.03 -12.06
CA LEU A 88 10.38 -33.69 -10.98
C LEU A 88 9.52 -34.67 -10.19
N THR A 89 8.20 -34.47 -10.10
CA THR A 89 7.26 -35.44 -9.49
C THR A 89 6.98 -36.67 -10.36
N MET A 90 7.28 -36.61 -11.66
CA MET A 90 7.00 -37.70 -12.62
C MET A 90 8.26 -38.49 -13.01
N ALA A 91 9.44 -37.99 -12.63
CA ALA A 91 10.72 -38.67 -12.79
C ALA A 91 10.99 -39.57 -11.58
#